data_AF-A0A2S4LD89-F1
#
_entry.id   AF-A0A2S4LD89-F1
#
_cell.length_a   1.000
_cell.length_b   1.000
_cell.length_c   1.000
_cell.angle_alpha   90.00
_cell.angle_beta   90.00
_cell.angle_gamma   90.00
#
_symmetry.space_group_name_H-M   'P 1'
#
loop_
_entity.id
_entity.type
_entity.pdbx_description
1 polymer ?
#
loop_
_entity_poly.entity_id
_entity_poly.type
_entity_poly.pdbx_seq_one_letter_code
_entity_poly.pdbx_strand_id
1 'polypeptide(L)' 'MTFEEQAAELHRLEAVALSLGLSDTQYERILLDVTATLGAAGASPAEQLATIRVRILATAQTRTQPAMIGFDL' A
#
# COMPACT_ATOMS: atom_id res chain seq x y z
N MET A 1 6.21 14.62 -13.24
CA MET A 1 6.83 14.00 -12.06
C MET A 1 8.17 13.43 -12.48
N THR A 2 9.26 13.87 -11.87
CA THR A 2 10.61 13.34 -12.12
C THR A 2 10.78 11.98 -11.43
N PHE A 3 11.86 11.27 -11.76
CA PHE A 3 12.23 10.03 -11.07
C PHE A 3 12.52 10.27 -9.58
N GLU A 4 13.22 11.36 -9.26
CA GLU A 4 13.56 11.72 -7.88
C GLU A 4 12.31 12.00 -7.04
N GLU A 5 11.30 12.65 -7.61
CA GLU A 5 10.02 12.89 -6.95
C GLU A 5 9.28 11.58 -6.64
N GLN A 6 9.34 10.60 -7.55
CA GLN A 6 8.69 9.30 -7.36
C GLN A 6 9.39 8.48 -6.28
N ALA A 7 10.73 8.48 -6.27
CA ALA A 7 11.52 7.80 -5.25
C ALA A 7 11.29 8.40 -3.85
N ALA A 8 11.25 9.74 -3.76
CA ALA A 8 10.93 10.41 -2.51
C ALA A 8 9.52 10.06 -2.01
N GLU A 9 8.54 9.97 -2.92
CA GLU A 9 7.17 9.60 -2.54
C GLU A 9 7.05 8.14 -2.10
N LEU A 10 7.75 7.21 -2.75
CA LEU A 10 7.82 5.82 -2.29
C LEU A 10 8.38 5.73 -0.87
N HIS A 11 9.47 6.44 -0.59
CA HIS A 11 10.07 6.45 0.75
C HIS A 11 9.12 7.05 1.81
N ARG A 12 8.33 8.07 1.46
CA ARG A 12 7.28 8.58 2.35
C ARG A 12 6.19 7.54 2.60
N LEU A 13 5.76 6.82 1.56
CA LEU A 13 4.75 5.77 1.67
C LEU A 13 5.22 4.60 2.54
N GLU A 14 6.50 4.23 2.45
CA GLU A 14 7.15 3.24 3.32
C GLU A 14 7.09 3.68 4.79
N ALA A 15 7.53 4.91 5.08
CA ALA A 15 7.49 5.46 6.44
C ALA A 15 6.07 5.51 7.02
N VAL A 16 5.07 5.86 6.18
CA VAL A 16 3.65 5.85 6.56
C VAL A 16 3.17 4.42 6.82
N ALA A 17 3.52 3.45 5.96
CA ALA A 17 3.14 2.05 6.14
C ALA A 17 3.67 1.49 7.47
N LEU A 18 4.95 1.74 7.78
CA LEU A 18 5.58 1.33 9.04
C LEU A 18 4.91 2.02 10.25
N SER A 19 4.60 3.31 10.13
CA SER A 19 3.90 4.07 11.19
C SER A 19 2.47 3.54 11.44
N LEU A 20 1.84 2.95 10.42
CA LEU A 20 0.54 2.27 10.51
C LEU A 20 0.66 0.81 10.99
N GLY A 21 1.86 0.36 11.33
CA GLY A 21 2.11 -0.98 11.86
C GLY A 21 2.13 -2.09 10.80
N LEU A 22 2.35 -1.75 9.53
CA LEU A 22 2.72 -2.74 8.53
C LEU A 22 4.17 -3.14 8.73
N SER A 23 4.51 -4.40 8.48
CA SER A 23 5.91 -4.81 8.37
C SER A 23 6.47 -4.49 6.97
N ASP A 24 7.79 -4.44 6.86
CA ASP A 24 8.49 -4.27 5.57
C ASP A 24 8.01 -5.29 4.53
N THR A 25 7.86 -6.57 4.91
CA THR A 25 7.36 -7.62 4.02
C THR A 25 5.95 -7.36 3.51
N GLN A 26 5.07 -6.75 4.31
CA GLN A 26 3.71 -6.39 3.87
C GLN A 26 3.76 -5.24 2.87
N TYR A 27 4.60 -4.24 3.11
CA TYR A 27 4.80 -3.12 2.20
C TYR A 27 5.41 -3.58 0.86
N GLU A 28 6.46 -4.41 0.89
CA GLU A 28 7.05 -5.01 -0.32
C GLU A 28 6.02 -5.80 -1.14
N ARG A 29 5.15 -6.56 -0.47
CA ARG A 29 4.09 -7.31 -1.15
C ARG A 29 3.08 -6.39 -1.85
N ILE A 30 2.77 -5.24 -1.27
CA ILE A 30 1.94 -4.21 -1.92
C ILE A 30 2.64 -3.66 -3.17
N LEU A 31 3.93 -3.34 -3.08
CA LEU A 31 4.70 -2.84 -4.22
C LEU A 31 4.76 -3.85 -5.36
N LEU A 32 5.03 -5.12 -5.06
CA LEU A 32 5.09 -6.19 -6.04
C LEU A 32 3.75 -6.40 -6.75
N ASP A 33 2.66 -6.43 -5.99
CA ASP A 33 1.31 -6.60 -6.54
C ASP A 33 0.92 -5.43 -7.46
N VAL A 34 1.18 -4.20 -7.02
CA VAL A 34 0.90 -3.00 -7.83
C VAL A 34 1.74 -3.01 -9.10
N THR A 35 3.03 -3.33 -9.01
CA THR A 35 3.92 -3.39 -10.18
C THR A 35 3.48 -4.47 -11.16
N ALA A 36 3.11 -5.66 -10.65
CA ALA A 36 2.64 -6.76 -11.48
C ALA A 36 1.31 -6.44 -12.19
N THR A 37 0.36 -5.83 -11.48
CA THR A 37 -0.99 -5.59 -11.98
C THR A 37 -1.07 -4.35 -12.85
N LEU A 38 -0.55 -3.22 -12.36
CA LEU A 38 -0.66 -1.92 -13.02
C LEU A 38 0.51 -1.68 -13.99
N GLY A 39 1.68 -2.25 -13.74
CA GLY A 39 2.77 -2.24 -14.71
C GLY A 39 2.40 -2.99 -15.99
N ALA A 40 1.72 -4.14 -15.88
CA ALA A 40 1.21 -4.88 -17.03
C ALA A 40 0.08 -4.13 -17.78
N ALA A 41 -0.70 -3.32 -17.07
CA ALA A 41 -1.77 -2.51 -17.64
C ALA A 41 -1.27 -1.20 -18.31
N GLY A 42 0.03 -0.92 -18.26
CA GLY A 42 0.60 0.33 -18.79
C GLY A 42 0.22 1.57 -17.98
N ALA A 43 -0.13 1.40 -16.70
CA ALA A 43 -0.50 2.51 -15.83
C ALA A 43 0.68 3.45 -15.60
N SER A 44 0.39 4.75 -15.52
CA SER A 44 1.38 5.77 -15.23
C SER A 44 1.95 5.62 -13.81
N PRO A 45 3.18 6.11 -13.56
CA PRO A 45 3.77 6.05 -12.22
C PRO A 45 2.91 6.73 -11.14
N ALA A 46 2.19 7.80 -11.50
CA ALA A 46 1.29 8.48 -10.58
C ALA A 46 0.10 7.60 -10.15
N GLU A 47 -0.47 6.82 -11.08
CA GLU A 47 -1.54 5.86 -10.79
C GLU A 47 -1.05 4.70 -9.92
N GLN A 48 0.19 4.24 -10.17
CA GLN A 48 0.82 3.22 -9.33
C GLN A 48 1.01 3.73 -7.89
N LEU A 49 1.56 4.94 -7.71
CA LEU A 49 1.72 5.55 -6.39
C LEU A 49 0.38 5.76 -5.66
N ALA A 50 -0.64 6.24 -6.37
CA ALA A 50 -1.99 6.38 -5.81
C ALA A 50 -2.54 5.03 -5.34
N THR A 51 -2.34 3.97 -6.12
CA THR A 51 -2.79 2.62 -5.78
C THR A 51 -2.03 2.05 -4.59
N ILE A 52 -0.70 2.26 -4.52
CA ILE A 52 0.12 1.87 -3.36
C ILE A 52 -0.43 2.52 -2.10
N ARG A 53 -0.72 3.82 -2.13
CA ARG A 53 -1.29 4.54 -0.99
C ARG A 53 -2.62 3.94 -0.52
N VAL A 54 -3.53 3.64 -1.45
CA VAL A 54 -4.83 3.02 -1.13
C VAL A 54 -4.63 1.64 -0.50
N ARG A 55 -3.73 0.82 -1.05
CA ARG A 55 -3.45 -0.52 -0.51
C ARG A 55 -2.82 -0.49 0.88
N ILE A 56 -1.89 0.42 1.14
CA ILE A 56 -1.31 0.63 2.48
C ILE A 56 -2.42 0.91 3.50
N LEU A 57 -3.31 1.84 3.18
CA LEU A 57 -4.43 2.18 4.05
C LEU A 57 -5.39 1.01 4.24
N ALA A 58 -5.72 0.28 3.19
CA ALA A 58 -6.60 -0.89 3.27
C ALA A 58 -5.97 -2.00 4.14
N THR A 59 -4.69 -2.33 3.92
CA THR A 59 -3.97 -3.33 4.70
C THR A 59 -3.85 -2.91 6.18
N ALA A 60 -3.56 -1.64 6.45
CA ALA A 60 -3.56 -1.10 7.82
C ALA A 60 -4.93 -1.24 8.49
N GLN A 61 -6.01 -0.91 7.78
CA GLN A 61 -7.38 -0.96 8.32
C GLN A 61 -7.85 -2.39 8.61
N THR A 62 -7.49 -3.36 7.78
CA THR A 62 -7.81 -4.79 8.06
C THR A 62 -7.17 -5.30 9.35
N ARG A 63 -6.09 -4.66 9.82
CA ARG A 63 -5.46 -4.99 11.10
C ARG A 63 -6.18 -4.36 12.29
N THR A 64 -6.88 -3.24 12.08
CA THR A 64 -7.63 -2.53 13.14
C THR A 64 -9.07 -3.01 13.34
N GLN A 65 -9.59 -3.86 12.45
CA GLN A 65 -10.84 -4.58 12.67
C GLN A 65 -10.53 -5.96 13.28
N PRO A 66 -10.61 -6.15 14.61
CA PRO A 66 -10.79 -7.49 15.12
C PRO A 66 -12.09 -8.02 14.52
N ALA A 67 -12.06 -9.27 14.04
CA ALA A 67 -13.26 -9.97 13.62
C ALA A 67 -14.29 -9.97 14.76
N MET A 68 -15.20 -8.99 14.77
CA MET A 68 -16.45 -9.04 15.53
C MET A 68 -17.42 -9.95 14.75
N ILE A 69 -17.07 -11.22 14.63
CA ILE A 69 -18.05 -12.27 14.34
C ILE A 69 -18.21 -13.05 15.64
N GLY A 70 -19.01 -12.45 16.50
CA GLY A 70 -19.48 -12.95 17.77
C GLY A 70 -20.76 -12.22 18.10
N PHE A 71 -21.78 -12.37 17.25
CA PHE A 71 -23.15 -12.10 17.63
C PHE A 71 -23.84 -13.46 17.82
N ASP A 72 -23.84 -13.88 19.07
CA ASP A 72 -24.79 -14.83 19.63
C ASP A 72 -26.13 -14.07 19.78
N LEU A 73 -27.13 -14.45 18.99
CA LEU A 73 -28.58 -14.25 19.24
C LEU A 73 -29.36 -15.33 18.48
#